data_AF-W2S3J0-F1
#
_entry.id   AF-W2S3J0-F1
#
_cell.length_a   1.000
_cell.length_b   1.000
_cell.length_c   1.000
_cell.angle_alpha   90.00
_cell.angle_beta   90.00
_cell.angle_gamma   90.00
#
_symmetry.space_group_name_H-M   'P 1'
#
loop_
_entity.id
_entity.type
_entity.pdbx_description
1 polymer ?
#
loop_
_entity_poly.entity_id
_entity_poly.type
_entity_poly.pdbx_seq_one_letter_code
_entity_poly.pdbx_strand_id
1 'polypeptide(L)'
;MSSPISATAVPSASIPLSSSFTSLPSKSSARPKLKLTTQDVDNDAKPKTASASNNTRFYAHLLYVTGPERERIMARSISSSSTTSQCSRGSVHSQASSHTSTNSIHASKVPPVPPVTPASQFALSTVDTPSYVDEHWPLIATTNPDSVPSHIPRTHPAFHCASHMAQVHNLFIRCLNSIYNHSLLLSPSTTGPNNETASFLQYCRIFTSLLHHHHHVEDTYLFPAFETLLAQPGARSTTTAPQHATFLPGLATFTAYVTRTIPQEYCGLTLRNHLSRFAPGLVQHLHDEIPRILSMWRAPSPDLAKVWAVADKMGRSAGGSSLWEAPTMVLACVDREMIMDGKLCDFPHMPRPVELLARKVLSRRHADVWRFAPFGFDGVRRVVPPVQGGRRR
;
A
#
# COMPACT_ATOMS: atom_id res chain seq x y z
N MET A 1 57.41 -34.61 43.48
CA MET A 1 58.18 -35.20 42.37
C MET A 1 57.22 -35.48 41.24
N SER A 2 57.46 -34.82 40.10
CA SER A 2 57.03 -35.13 38.72
C SER A 2 55.51 -35.17 38.43
N SER A 3 54.95 -34.63 37.35
CA SER A 3 55.21 -33.61 36.33
C SER A 3 53.91 -33.61 35.49
N PRO A 4 53.41 -32.47 34.98
CA PRO A 4 52.20 -32.44 34.14
C PRO A 4 52.52 -32.79 32.68
N ILE A 5 51.63 -33.50 32.00
CA ILE A 5 51.73 -33.81 30.57
C ILE A 5 51.18 -32.64 29.74
N SER A 6 51.99 -32.26 28.76
CA SER A 6 51.93 -31.07 27.92
C SER A 6 50.79 -31.10 26.90
N ALA A 7 50.26 -29.90 26.64
CA ALA A 7 49.44 -29.57 25.49
C ALA A 7 50.25 -29.68 24.18
N THR A 8 49.61 -30.21 23.14
CA THR A 8 50.12 -30.19 21.75
C THR A 8 49.22 -29.29 20.91
N ALA A 9 49.80 -28.18 20.46
CA ALA A 9 49.20 -27.26 19.51
C ALA A 9 49.23 -27.84 18.08
N VAL A 10 48.14 -27.66 17.35
CA VAL A 10 48.02 -27.97 15.91
C VAL A 10 48.43 -26.72 15.11
N PRO A 11 49.28 -26.83 14.07
CA PRO A 11 49.79 -25.68 13.34
C PRO A 11 48.80 -25.16 12.27
N SER A 12 48.67 -23.83 12.22
CA SER A 12 48.05 -23.06 11.13
C SER A 12 48.86 -23.19 9.85
N ALA A 13 48.20 -23.55 8.74
CA ALA A 13 48.76 -23.53 7.40
C ALA A 13 48.31 -22.26 6.66
N SER A 14 49.28 -21.39 6.38
CA SER A 14 49.18 -20.20 5.53
C SER A 14 49.26 -20.60 4.06
N ILE A 15 48.30 -20.17 3.22
CA ILE A 15 48.31 -20.39 1.77
C ILE A 15 48.80 -19.10 1.07
N PRO A 16 49.76 -19.18 0.13
CA PRO A 16 50.39 -17.99 -0.46
C PRO A 16 49.57 -17.38 -1.60
N LEU A 17 49.58 -16.05 -1.66
CA LEU A 17 49.17 -15.23 -2.80
C LEU A 17 50.27 -15.29 -3.88
N SER A 18 49.89 -15.66 -5.10
CA SER A 18 50.70 -15.48 -6.30
C SER A 18 49.88 -14.83 -7.41
N SER A 19 50.33 -13.66 -7.82
CA SER A 19 49.87 -12.88 -8.96
C SER A 19 50.49 -13.40 -10.25
N SER A 20 49.70 -13.64 -11.30
CA SER A 20 50.20 -13.66 -12.67
C SER A 20 49.09 -13.25 -13.64
N PHE A 21 49.36 -12.15 -14.34
CA PHE A 21 48.62 -11.58 -15.45
C PHE A 21 48.91 -12.41 -16.71
N THR A 22 47.87 -12.85 -17.43
CA THR A 22 47.97 -13.20 -18.85
C THR A 22 46.65 -12.92 -19.55
N SER A 23 46.76 -12.24 -20.69
CA SER A 23 45.70 -11.67 -21.52
C SER A 23 45.16 -12.62 -22.59
N LEU A 24 43.95 -12.28 -23.09
CA LEU A 24 43.30 -12.57 -24.41
C LEU A 24 42.13 -13.57 -24.38
N PRO A 25 41.16 -13.51 -25.33
CA PRO A 25 40.67 -12.38 -26.14
C PRO A 25 39.13 -12.19 -26.11
N SER A 26 38.67 -11.06 -26.65
CA SER A 26 37.26 -10.68 -26.77
C SER A 26 36.45 -11.59 -27.70
N LYS A 27 35.25 -12.01 -27.25
CA LYS A 27 34.18 -12.45 -28.16
C LYS A 27 32.87 -11.75 -27.82
N SER A 28 32.39 -10.99 -28.80
CA SER A 28 31.06 -10.41 -28.91
C SER A 28 30.00 -11.52 -28.83
N SER A 29 29.03 -11.40 -27.92
CA SER A 29 27.85 -12.27 -27.88
C SER A 29 26.60 -11.44 -28.14
N ALA A 30 25.99 -11.71 -29.28
CA ALA A 30 24.76 -11.09 -29.76
C ALA A 30 23.55 -11.55 -28.93
N ARG A 31 22.67 -10.60 -28.64
CA ARG A 31 21.41 -10.76 -27.90
C ARG A 31 20.33 -11.37 -28.83
N PRO A 32 19.65 -12.48 -28.47
CA PRO A 32 18.57 -13.00 -29.31
C PRO A 32 17.28 -12.17 -29.14
N LYS A 33 16.68 -11.79 -30.27
CA LYS A 33 15.36 -11.13 -30.38
C LYS A 33 14.26 -12.19 -30.22
N LEU A 34 13.40 -12.04 -29.20
CA LEU A 34 12.13 -12.77 -29.10
C LEU A 34 11.07 -12.06 -29.96
N LYS A 35 10.57 -12.76 -30.99
CA LYS A 35 9.34 -12.42 -31.72
C LYS A 35 8.15 -12.93 -30.91
N LEU A 36 7.21 -12.06 -30.58
CA LEU A 36 5.91 -12.44 -30.02
C LEU A 36 4.87 -12.35 -31.14
N THR A 37 4.37 -13.50 -31.60
CA THR A 37 3.28 -13.59 -32.56
C THR A 37 1.95 -13.67 -31.81
N THR A 38 1.07 -12.72 -32.09
CA THR A 38 -0.35 -12.71 -31.75
C THR A 38 -1.10 -13.72 -32.60
N GLN A 39 -1.64 -14.76 -31.98
CA GLN A 39 -2.82 -15.50 -32.46
C GLN A 39 -3.38 -16.33 -31.30
N ASP A 40 -4.70 -16.50 -31.31
CA ASP A 40 -5.54 -17.30 -30.42
C ASP A 40 -6.06 -16.64 -29.13
N VAL A 41 -6.98 -15.70 -29.29
CA VAL A 41 -8.15 -15.59 -28.39
C VAL A 41 -9.37 -15.20 -29.21
N ASP A 42 -10.15 -16.18 -29.66
CA ASP A 42 -11.60 -16.07 -29.87
C ASP A 42 -12.17 -17.48 -30.05
N ASN A 43 -12.89 -17.98 -29.04
CA ASN A 43 -14.22 -18.59 -29.23
C ASN A 43 -14.87 -19.08 -27.90
N ASP A 44 -16.12 -18.62 -27.76
CA ASP A 44 -17.32 -19.24 -27.16
C ASP A 44 -17.64 -19.23 -25.65
N ALA A 45 -18.53 -18.28 -25.28
CA ALA A 45 -19.91 -18.41 -24.74
C ALA A 45 -20.27 -19.65 -23.87
N LYS A 46 -20.99 -19.60 -22.72
CA LYS A 46 -22.19 -18.84 -22.29
C LYS A 46 -22.41 -19.05 -20.75
N PRO A 47 -23.26 -18.27 -20.03
CA PRO A 47 -23.30 -18.23 -18.56
C PRO A 47 -24.36 -19.15 -17.93
N LYS A 48 -24.04 -19.74 -16.77
CA LYS A 48 -25.02 -20.38 -15.86
C LYS A 48 -25.22 -19.53 -14.60
N THR A 49 -26.45 -19.04 -14.45
CA THR A 49 -27.20 -18.64 -13.24
C THR A 49 -26.43 -18.57 -11.91
N ALA A 50 -26.16 -17.34 -11.45
CA ALA A 50 -25.68 -17.06 -10.09
C ALA A 50 -26.87 -16.91 -9.12
N SER A 51 -26.98 -17.86 -8.20
CA SER A 51 -27.80 -17.75 -6.99
C SER A 51 -27.09 -16.84 -5.98
N ALA A 52 -27.88 -16.09 -5.21
CA ALA A 52 -27.50 -15.02 -4.29
C ALA A 52 -26.41 -15.43 -3.28
N SER A 53 -25.24 -14.80 -3.37
CA SER A 53 -24.32 -14.55 -2.25
C SER A 53 -23.08 -13.82 -2.78
N ASN A 54 -23.03 -12.48 -2.69
CA ASN A 54 -21.77 -11.75 -2.89
C ASN A 54 -21.71 -10.33 -2.29
N ASN A 55 -22.59 -9.97 -1.36
CA ASN A 55 -22.52 -8.64 -0.72
C ASN A 55 -21.57 -8.55 0.49
N THR A 56 -20.96 -9.66 0.92
CA THR A 56 -20.02 -9.66 2.07
C THR A 56 -18.65 -9.07 1.75
N ARG A 57 -18.25 -8.98 0.47
CA ARG A 57 -16.98 -8.32 0.08
C ARG A 57 -17.06 -6.80 -0.04
N PHE A 58 -18.26 -6.22 -0.16
CA PHE A 58 -18.41 -4.78 -0.44
C PHE A 58 -18.29 -3.89 0.82
N TYR A 59 -18.29 -4.47 2.01
CA TYR A 59 -18.35 -3.74 3.28
C TYR A 59 -17.19 -4.07 4.25
N ALA A 60 -16.11 -4.69 3.77
CA ALA A 60 -14.95 -5.01 4.61
C ALA A 60 -14.29 -3.76 5.24
N HIS A 61 -14.35 -2.62 4.55
CA HIS A 61 -13.90 -1.31 5.06
C HIS A 61 -14.71 -0.84 6.28
N LEU A 62 -15.90 -1.38 6.53
CA LEU A 62 -16.74 -1.05 7.68
C LEU A 62 -16.39 -1.85 8.94
N LEU A 63 -15.50 -2.84 8.85
CA LEU A 63 -15.07 -3.64 10.01
C LEU A 63 -14.37 -2.79 11.08
N TYR A 64 -13.90 -1.60 10.71
CA TYR A 64 -13.02 -0.75 11.53
C TYR A 64 -13.61 0.63 11.87
N VAL A 65 -14.90 0.85 11.60
CA VAL A 65 -15.66 1.99 12.12
C VAL A 65 -16.53 1.55 13.29
N THR A 66 -16.82 2.47 14.23
CA THR A 66 -17.67 2.17 15.39
C THR A 66 -19.07 1.73 14.94
N GLY A 67 -19.76 0.91 15.75
CA GLY A 67 -21.09 0.38 15.42
C GLY A 67 -22.09 1.44 14.94
N PRO A 68 -22.25 2.58 15.66
CA PRO A 68 -23.15 3.65 15.24
C PRO A 68 -22.73 4.35 13.92
N GLU A 69 -21.43 4.43 13.64
CA GLU A 69 -20.88 5.00 12.40
C GLU A 69 -21.19 4.08 11.20
N ARG A 70 -21.02 2.77 11.40
CA ARG A 70 -21.35 1.71 10.43
C ARG A 70 -22.82 1.81 9.99
N GLU A 71 -23.74 1.92 10.94
CA GLU A 71 -25.18 1.99 10.66
C GLU A 71 -25.58 3.24 9.87
N ARG A 72 -25.00 4.41 10.18
CA ARG A 72 -25.25 5.65 9.42
C ARG A 72 -24.78 5.56 7.96
N ILE A 73 -23.63 4.93 7.72
CA ILE A 73 -23.07 4.76 6.37
C ILE A 73 -23.95 3.79 5.56
N MET A 74 -24.40 2.69 6.18
CA MET A 74 -25.31 1.74 5.54
C MET A 74 -26.68 2.34 5.21
N ALA A 75 -27.22 3.20 6.08
CA ALA A 75 -28.50 3.87 5.82
C ALA A 75 -28.44 4.83 4.62
N ARG A 76 -27.30 5.53 4.42
CA ARG A 76 -27.10 6.43 3.27
C ARG A 76 -27.05 5.71 1.93
N SER A 77 -26.40 4.55 1.85
CA SER A 77 -26.26 3.83 0.58
C SER A 77 -27.59 3.25 0.08
N ILE A 78 -28.48 2.84 0.99
CA ILE A 78 -29.83 2.35 0.67
C ILE A 78 -30.74 3.47 0.18
N SER A 79 -30.54 4.71 0.67
CA SER A 79 -31.32 5.86 0.21
C SER A 79 -30.95 6.31 -1.22
N SER A 80 -29.70 6.10 -1.64
CA SER A 80 -29.19 6.54 -2.95
C SER A 80 -29.53 5.64 -4.13
N SER A 81 -30.02 4.43 -3.90
CA SER A 81 -30.40 3.46 -4.95
C SER A 81 -31.85 3.57 -5.41
N SER A 82 -32.60 4.59 -4.95
CA SER A 82 -34.01 4.79 -5.31
C SER A 82 -34.29 5.95 -6.29
N THR A 83 -33.26 6.57 -6.88
CA THR A 83 -33.43 7.66 -7.85
C THR A 83 -33.00 7.24 -9.26
N THR A 84 -33.90 6.57 -9.98
CA THR A 84 -33.74 6.29 -11.42
C THR A 84 -34.09 7.55 -12.22
N SER A 85 -33.10 8.37 -12.59
CA SER A 85 -33.31 9.43 -13.60
C SER A 85 -33.13 8.86 -15.01
N GLN A 86 -34.26 8.59 -15.68
CA GLN A 86 -34.31 8.48 -17.13
C GLN A 86 -33.88 9.81 -17.75
N CYS A 87 -32.85 9.80 -18.60
CA CYS A 87 -32.54 10.92 -19.49
C CYS A 87 -32.67 10.44 -20.94
N SER A 88 -33.77 10.85 -21.56
CA SER A 88 -34.12 10.62 -22.95
C SER A 88 -33.14 11.32 -23.90
N ARG A 89 -32.66 10.58 -24.90
CA ARG A 89 -32.07 11.11 -26.12
C ARG A 89 -33.19 11.63 -27.03
N GLY A 90 -33.16 12.91 -27.38
CA GLY A 90 -34.02 13.52 -28.39
C GLY A 90 -33.17 14.33 -29.37
N SER A 91 -33.12 13.84 -30.60
CA SER A 91 -32.49 14.44 -31.78
C SER A 91 -33.27 15.65 -32.30
N VAL A 92 -32.58 16.59 -32.95
CA VAL A 92 -33.18 17.71 -33.69
C VAL A 92 -33.15 17.39 -35.18
N HIS A 93 -34.33 17.25 -35.80
CA HIS A 93 -34.55 17.73 -37.17
C HIS A 93 -36.05 17.89 -37.50
N SER A 94 -36.37 19.09 -38.02
CA SER A 94 -37.31 19.39 -39.10
C SER A 94 -38.83 19.32 -38.91
N GLN A 95 -39.41 20.54 -38.99
CA GLN A 95 -40.51 21.01 -39.85
C GLN A 95 -41.92 20.37 -39.84
N ALA A 96 -42.86 21.32 -39.79
CA ALA A 96 -44.08 21.45 -40.60
C ALA A 96 -45.44 20.97 -40.05
N SER A 97 -46.30 21.99 -39.87
CA SER A 97 -47.71 22.07 -40.33
C SER A 97 -48.86 21.59 -39.44
N SER A 98 -49.63 22.60 -39.00
CA SER A 98 -51.10 22.73 -39.00
C SER A 98 -51.99 21.56 -38.54
N HIS A 99 -52.88 21.81 -37.57
CA HIS A 99 -54.32 22.00 -37.81
C HIS A 99 -55.10 22.28 -36.50
N THR A 100 -56.07 23.18 -36.66
CA THR A 100 -57.10 23.67 -35.76
C THR A 100 -58.06 22.57 -35.26
N SER A 101 -58.56 22.67 -34.02
CA SER A 101 -60.01 22.76 -33.69
C SER A 101 -60.36 22.43 -32.23
N THR A 102 -61.50 22.98 -31.84
CA THR A 102 -62.06 23.34 -30.54
C THR A 102 -62.85 22.26 -29.78
N ASN A 103 -63.16 22.57 -28.51
CA ASN A 103 -64.24 22.10 -27.59
C ASN A 103 -63.76 21.23 -26.42
N SER A 104 -64.35 21.22 -25.22
CA SER A 104 -65.23 22.08 -24.43
C SER A 104 -65.40 21.34 -23.09
N ILE A 105 -65.31 22.07 -21.97
CA ILE A 105 -65.94 21.87 -20.64
C ILE A 105 -65.81 20.47 -19.97
N HIS A 106 -65.04 20.41 -18.86
CA HIS A 106 -65.61 20.05 -17.56
C HIS A 106 -64.69 20.46 -16.39
N ALA A 107 -65.27 21.19 -15.44
CA ALA A 107 -64.62 21.64 -14.22
C ALA A 107 -64.32 20.48 -13.25
N SER A 108 -63.13 20.46 -12.67
CA SER A 108 -62.86 19.81 -11.38
C SER A 108 -61.75 20.54 -10.62
N LYS A 109 -62.00 20.70 -9.32
CA LYS A 109 -61.30 21.53 -8.33
C LYS A 109 -59.79 21.27 -8.28
N VAL A 110 -59.01 22.34 -8.31
CA VAL A 110 -57.58 22.39 -7.98
C VAL A 110 -57.43 22.61 -6.46
N PRO A 111 -56.68 21.77 -5.71
CA PRO A 111 -56.25 22.09 -4.35
C PRO A 111 -55.03 23.04 -4.36
N PRO A 112 -54.85 23.89 -3.33
CA PRO A 112 -53.84 24.94 -3.34
C PRO A 112 -52.41 24.38 -3.24
N VAL A 113 -51.52 24.96 -4.06
CA VAL A 113 -50.07 24.74 -4.05
C VAL A 113 -49.48 25.29 -2.75
N PRO A 114 -48.69 24.50 -1.98
CA PRO A 114 -47.99 25.02 -0.81
C PRO A 114 -46.82 25.93 -1.22
N PRO A 115 -46.48 26.94 -0.39
CA PRO A 115 -45.49 27.95 -0.73
C PRO A 115 -44.08 27.33 -0.84
N VAL A 116 -43.35 27.78 -1.87
CA VAL A 116 -41.94 27.44 -2.11
C VAL A 116 -41.09 28.05 -0.99
N THR A 117 -40.56 27.20 -0.11
CA THR A 117 -39.53 27.59 0.87
C THR A 117 -38.17 27.74 0.17
N PRO A 118 -37.37 28.76 0.53
CA PRO A 118 -36.09 28.99 -0.12
C PRO A 118 -35.06 27.92 0.30
N ALA A 119 -34.33 27.44 -0.71
CA ALA A 119 -33.10 26.67 -0.67
C ALA A 119 -32.68 26.14 0.72
N SER A 120 -32.94 24.85 0.95
CA SER A 120 -32.15 24.07 1.91
C SER A 120 -30.69 24.23 1.52
N GLN A 121 -29.94 25.02 2.29
CA GLN A 121 -28.49 25.08 2.20
C GLN A 121 -27.99 23.64 2.32
N PHE A 122 -27.48 23.11 1.22
CA PHE A 122 -26.64 21.93 1.28
C PHE A 122 -25.45 22.34 2.13
N ALA A 123 -25.47 21.95 3.40
CA ALA A 123 -24.25 21.86 4.17
C ALA A 123 -23.39 20.83 3.45
N LEU A 124 -22.46 21.30 2.59
CA LEU A 124 -21.32 20.51 2.22
C LEU A 124 -20.72 20.06 3.54
N SER A 125 -20.80 18.75 3.82
CA SER A 125 -19.92 18.15 4.80
C SER A 125 -18.52 18.62 4.44
N THR A 126 -17.89 19.38 5.33
CA THR A 126 -16.49 19.74 5.23
C THR A 126 -15.73 18.48 4.90
N VAL A 127 -15.17 18.41 3.69
CA VAL A 127 -14.17 17.38 3.38
C VAL A 127 -13.05 17.71 4.33
N ASP A 128 -12.89 16.92 5.40
CA ASP A 128 -11.76 17.08 6.31
C ASP A 128 -10.51 16.95 5.44
N THR A 129 -9.85 18.09 5.22
CA THR A 129 -8.53 18.10 4.62
C THR A 129 -7.61 17.38 5.59
N PRO A 130 -6.85 16.37 5.13
CA PRO A 130 -5.93 15.65 6.00
C PRO A 130 -5.02 16.64 6.72
N SER A 131 -4.91 16.50 8.03
CA SER A 131 -4.05 17.36 8.85
C SER A 131 -2.60 16.93 8.70
N TYR A 132 -2.36 15.63 8.52
CA TYR A 132 -1.03 15.05 8.39
C TYR A 132 -0.83 14.35 7.05
N VAL A 133 0.42 14.35 6.57
CA VAL A 133 0.74 13.79 5.24
C VAL A 133 0.46 12.29 5.14
N ASP A 134 0.44 11.57 6.26
CA ASP A 134 0.15 10.14 6.30
C ASP A 134 -1.33 9.79 6.53
N GLU A 135 -2.25 10.72 6.26
CA GLU A 135 -3.70 10.50 6.38
C GLU A 135 -4.36 10.32 5.02
N HIS A 136 -4.76 9.09 4.68
CA HIS A 136 -5.72 8.81 3.60
C HIS A 136 -6.33 7.40 3.72
N TRP A 137 -5.54 6.35 3.53
CA TRP A 137 -5.91 4.96 3.78
C TRP A 137 -5.67 4.58 5.25
N PRO A 138 -6.53 3.72 5.83
CA PRO A 138 -6.48 3.40 7.26
C PRO A 138 -5.27 2.53 7.61
N LEU A 139 -4.62 2.90 8.72
CA LEU A 139 -3.59 2.08 9.35
C LEU A 139 -4.19 0.86 10.05
N ILE A 140 -3.38 -0.18 10.23
CA ILE A 140 -3.67 -1.33 11.07
C ILE A 140 -3.52 -0.92 12.52
N ALA A 141 -4.64 -0.75 13.24
CA ALA A 141 -4.65 -0.31 14.64
C ALA A 141 -4.57 -1.46 15.65
N THR A 142 -4.85 -2.69 15.24
CA THR A 142 -4.89 -3.87 16.11
C THR A 142 -4.56 -5.12 15.32
N THR A 143 -3.88 -6.07 15.98
CA THR A 143 -3.73 -7.44 15.46
C THR A 143 -4.91 -8.34 15.81
N ASN A 144 -5.85 -7.84 16.62
CA ASN A 144 -6.93 -8.59 17.25
C ASN A 144 -6.43 -9.81 18.03
N PRO A 145 -5.56 -9.61 19.05
CA PRO A 145 -4.93 -10.70 19.78
C PRO A 145 -5.95 -11.59 20.51
N ASP A 146 -7.11 -11.06 20.87
CA ASP A 146 -8.18 -11.80 21.55
C ASP A 146 -8.89 -12.83 20.66
N SER A 147 -8.63 -12.81 19.35
CA SER A 147 -9.06 -13.88 18.43
C SER A 147 -8.32 -15.21 18.64
N VAL A 148 -7.19 -15.20 19.36
CA VAL A 148 -6.43 -16.40 19.70
C VAL A 148 -7.00 -17.04 20.97
N PRO A 149 -7.19 -18.37 21.03
CA PRO A 149 -7.67 -19.06 22.22
C PRO A 149 -6.86 -18.72 23.48
N SER A 150 -7.54 -18.49 24.60
CA SER A 150 -6.94 -18.03 25.87
C SER A 150 -5.89 -18.97 26.47
N HIS A 151 -5.88 -20.24 26.09
CA HIS A 151 -4.87 -21.22 26.52
C HIS A 151 -3.51 -21.03 25.82
N ILE A 152 -3.45 -20.29 24.72
CA ILE A 152 -2.20 -19.96 24.05
C ILE A 152 -1.53 -18.79 24.79
N PRO A 153 -0.30 -18.95 25.32
CA PRO A 153 0.35 -17.90 26.06
C PRO A 153 0.66 -16.68 25.15
N ARG A 154 0.55 -15.47 25.69
CA ARG A 154 0.89 -14.22 24.96
C ARG A 154 2.36 -14.11 24.55
N THR A 155 3.22 -14.99 25.06
CA THR A 155 4.62 -15.15 24.66
C THR A 155 4.79 -16.00 23.40
N HIS A 156 3.71 -16.60 22.86
CA HIS A 156 3.77 -17.34 21.61
C HIS A 156 4.27 -16.44 20.45
N PRO A 157 5.25 -16.89 19.63
CA PRO A 157 5.84 -16.05 18.59
C PRO A 157 4.85 -15.44 17.58
N ALA A 158 3.71 -16.09 17.35
CA ALA A 158 2.66 -15.60 16.45
C ALA A 158 2.18 -14.17 16.80
N PHE A 159 2.10 -13.82 18.09
CA PHE A 159 1.73 -12.46 18.51
C PHE A 159 2.80 -11.43 18.09
N HIS A 160 4.07 -11.77 18.31
CA HIS A 160 5.18 -10.93 17.87
C HIS A 160 5.23 -10.82 16.34
N CYS A 161 5.07 -11.93 15.62
CA CYS A 161 5.07 -11.96 14.16
C CYS A 161 3.96 -11.05 13.59
N ALA A 162 2.73 -11.17 14.07
CA ALA A 162 1.60 -10.37 13.62
C ALA A 162 1.79 -8.87 13.93
N SER A 163 2.25 -8.54 15.14
CA SER A 163 2.52 -7.15 15.53
C SER A 163 3.68 -6.54 14.74
N HIS A 164 4.75 -7.31 14.51
CA HIS A 164 5.87 -6.89 13.68
C HIS A 164 5.42 -6.63 12.24
N MET A 165 4.63 -7.54 11.65
CA MET A 165 4.12 -7.34 10.29
C MET A 165 3.19 -6.14 10.19
N ALA A 166 2.30 -5.94 11.17
CA ALA A 166 1.40 -4.79 11.18
C ALA A 166 2.17 -3.46 11.20
N GLN A 167 3.30 -3.40 11.90
CA GLN A 167 4.17 -2.21 11.89
C GLN A 167 4.85 -1.99 10.53
N VAL A 168 5.35 -3.05 9.89
CA VAL A 168 5.91 -3.00 8.53
C VAL A 168 4.84 -2.56 7.51
N HIS A 169 3.62 -3.10 7.62
CA HIS A 169 2.50 -2.75 6.75
C HIS A 169 2.07 -1.29 6.96
N ASN A 170 2.05 -0.81 8.20
CA ASN A 170 1.77 0.60 8.49
C ASN A 170 2.82 1.54 7.92
N LEU A 171 4.11 1.15 7.83
CA LEU A 171 5.11 1.92 7.09
C LEU A 171 4.69 2.09 5.62
N PHE A 172 4.26 1.02 4.95
CA PHE A 172 3.84 1.11 3.55
C PHE A 172 2.59 1.95 3.37
N ILE A 173 1.58 1.78 4.24
CA ILE A 173 0.35 2.57 4.20
C ILE A 173 0.66 4.05 4.43
N ARG A 174 1.52 4.40 5.38
CA ARG A 174 1.91 5.80 5.62
C ARG A 174 2.67 6.40 4.44
N CYS A 175 3.63 5.68 3.86
CA CYS A 175 4.31 6.18 2.67
C CYS A 175 3.31 6.35 1.51
N LEU A 176 2.35 5.42 1.32
CA LEU A 176 1.30 5.50 0.30
C LEU A 176 0.38 6.72 0.49
N ASN A 177 -0.04 6.98 1.73
CA ASN A 177 -0.81 8.17 2.11
C ASN A 177 -0.02 9.44 1.82
N SER A 178 1.28 9.46 2.14
CA SER A 178 2.16 10.58 1.86
C SER A 178 2.28 10.88 0.36
N ILE A 179 2.48 9.85 -0.46
CA ILE A 179 2.51 10.00 -1.93
C ILE A 179 1.19 10.59 -2.43
N TYR A 180 0.05 10.11 -1.93
CA TYR A 180 -1.26 10.61 -2.32
C TYR A 180 -1.44 12.10 -1.98
N ASN A 181 -1.07 12.49 -0.76
CA ASN A 181 -1.24 13.86 -0.27
C ASN A 181 -0.28 14.86 -0.94
N HIS A 182 0.92 14.41 -1.32
CA HIS A 182 1.86 15.23 -2.09
C HIS A 182 1.56 15.28 -3.59
N SER A 183 0.77 14.35 -4.13
CA SER A 183 0.66 14.16 -5.58
C SER A 183 0.22 15.42 -6.32
N LEU A 184 -0.70 16.21 -5.74
CA LEU A 184 -1.26 17.42 -6.36
C LEU A 184 -0.54 18.72 -5.97
N LEU A 185 0.42 18.66 -5.05
CA LEU A 185 1.11 19.85 -4.54
C LEU A 185 2.32 20.26 -5.41
N LEU A 186 2.77 19.36 -6.28
CA LEU A 186 3.97 19.55 -7.09
C LEU A 186 3.64 20.00 -8.50
N SER A 187 4.43 20.95 -9.00
CA SER A 187 4.32 21.46 -10.38
C SER A 187 5.45 20.92 -11.27
N PRO A 188 5.24 20.73 -12.58
CA PRO A 188 6.27 20.26 -13.50
C PRO A 188 7.43 21.26 -13.70
N SER A 189 7.27 22.52 -13.27
CA SER A 189 8.14 23.64 -13.67
C SER A 189 9.31 23.94 -12.75
N THR A 190 9.70 23.06 -11.84
CA THR A 190 10.86 23.34 -10.96
C THR A 190 12.17 23.06 -11.70
N THR A 191 12.49 23.88 -12.70
CA THR A 191 13.84 24.00 -13.28
C THR A 191 14.73 24.76 -12.30
N GLY A 192 15.54 24.03 -11.54
CA GLY A 192 16.51 24.57 -10.58
C GLY A 192 17.23 23.47 -9.81
N PRO A 193 18.27 23.81 -9.01
CA PRO A 193 19.05 22.85 -8.22
C PRO A 193 18.24 22.10 -7.13
N ASN A 194 16.98 22.48 -6.92
CA ASN A 194 16.02 21.86 -6.00
C ASN A 194 14.76 21.40 -6.75
N ASN A 195 14.91 20.51 -7.73
CA ASN A 195 13.78 19.95 -8.47
C ASN A 195 12.96 19.01 -7.57
N GLU A 196 12.01 19.57 -6.83
CA GLU A 196 11.18 18.84 -5.86
C GLU A 196 10.43 17.67 -6.49
N THR A 197 10.01 17.82 -7.75
CA THR A 197 9.34 16.77 -8.51
C THR A 197 10.28 15.59 -8.80
N ALA A 198 11.56 15.84 -9.10
CA ALA A 198 12.56 14.79 -9.24
C ALA A 198 12.75 14.01 -7.93
N SER A 199 12.89 14.74 -6.82
CA SER A 199 13.03 14.17 -5.48
C SER A 199 11.79 13.35 -5.09
N PHE A 200 10.60 13.81 -5.46
CA PHE A 200 9.33 13.11 -5.21
C PHE A 200 9.19 11.83 -6.04
N LEU A 201 9.55 11.87 -7.32
CA LEU A 201 9.59 10.67 -8.16
C LEU A 201 10.60 9.66 -7.61
N GLN A 202 11.75 10.11 -7.09
CA GLN A 202 12.69 9.22 -6.40
C GLN A 202 12.09 8.63 -5.11
N TYR A 203 11.37 9.43 -4.31
CA TYR A 203 10.66 8.93 -3.13
C TYR A 203 9.68 7.81 -3.49
N CYS A 204 8.91 7.99 -4.56
CA CYS A 204 7.97 6.96 -5.06
C CYS A 204 8.70 5.70 -5.54
N ARG A 205 9.85 5.82 -6.21
CA ARG A 205 10.66 4.66 -6.67
C ARG A 205 11.22 3.85 -5.50
N ILE A 206 11.68 4.55 -4.45
CA ILE A 206 12.16 3.88 -3.23
C ILE A 206 11.00 3.10 -2.60
N PHE A 207 9.82 3.71 -2.47
CA PHE A 207 8.62 3.03 -1.97
C PHE A 207 8.28 1.76 -2.77
N THR A 208 8.25 1.83 -4.11
CA THR A 208 7.94 0.65 -4.94
C THR A 208 9.01 -0.42 -4.81
N SER A 209 10.29 -0.05 -4.76
CA SER A 209 11.39 -1.00 -4.56
C SER A 209 11.28 -1.74 -3.24
N LEU A 210 10.98 -1.04 -2.14
CA LEU A 210 10.82 -1.67 -0.82
C LEU A 210 9.58 -2.56 -0.78
N LEU A 211 8.46 -2.12 -1.34
CA LEU A 211 7.22 -2.91 -1.38
C LEU A 211 7.39 -4.18 -2.24
N HIS A 212 8.12 -4.10 -3.35
CA HIS A 212 8.45 -5.27 -4.16
C HIS A 212 9.34 -6.26 -3.40
N HIS A 213 10.36 -5.78 -2.69
CA HIS A 213 11.22 -6.64 -1.87
C HIS A 213 10.44 -7.31 -0.73
N HIS A 214 9.57 -6.56 -0.06
CA HIS A 214 8.67 -7.07 0.98
C HIS A 214 7.84 -8.26 0.50
N HIS A 215 7.02 -8.07 -0.53
CA HIS A 215 6.22 -9.18 -1.07
C HIS A 215 7.08 -10.29 -1.69
N HIS A 216 8.29 -9.99 -2.19
CA HIS A 216 9.20 -11.01 -2.69
C HIS A 216 9.66 -11.97 -1.59
N VAL A 217 10.03 -11.45 -0.41
CA VAL A 217 10.40 -12.27 0.75
C VAL A 217 9.21 -13.13 1.20
N GLU A 218 8.01 -12.55 1.18
CA GLU A 218 6.78 -13.26 1.53
C GLU A 218 6.49 -14.43 0.59
N ASP A 219 6.49 -14.16 -0.72
CA ASP A 219 6.14 -15.14 -1.75
C ASP A 219 7.20 -16.25 -1.93
N THR A 220 8.49 -15.91 -1.76
CA THR A 220 9.58 -16.85 -2.00
C THR A 220 10.03 -17.61 -0.76
N TYR A 221 9.74 -17.09 0.44
CA TYR A 221 10.21 -17.69 1.68
C TYR A 221 9.12 -17.81 2.76
N LEU A 222 8.53 -16.69 3.21
CA LEU A 222 7.70 -16.70 4.43
C LEU A 222 6.46 -17.58 4.28
N PHE A 223 5.65 -17.37 3.24
CA PHE A 223 4.43 -18.14 3.05
C PHE A 223 4.70 -19.62 2.72
N PRO A 224 5.66 -19.97 1.84
CA PRO A 224 6.06 -21.38 1.67
C PRO A 224 6.51 -22.06 2.98
N ALA A 225 7.24 -21.34 3.84
CA ALA A 225 7.66 -21.87 5.12
C ALA A 225 6.47 -22.07 6.08
N PHE A 226 5.49 -21.15 6.07
CA PHE A 226 4.25 -21.31 6.85
C PHE A 226 3.41 -22.50 6.39
N GLU A 227 3.28 -22.73 5.09
CA GLU A 227 2.60 -23.93 4.55
C GLU A 227 3.25 -25.21 5.06
N THR A 228 4.59 -25.24 5.07
CA THR A 228 5.37 -26.38 5.55
C THR A 228 5.13 -26.62 7.05
N LEU A 229 5.15 -25.56 7.87
CA LEU A 229 4.91 -25.65 9.31
C LEU A 229 3.50 -26.13 9.67
N LEU A 230 2.49 -25.78 8.87
CA LEU A 230 1.11 -26.18 9.10
C LEU A 230 0.71 -27.47 8.36
N ALA A 231 1.62 -28.07 7.59
CA ALA A 231 1.33 -29.17 6.67
C ALA A 231 0.12 -28.87 5.75
N GLN A 232 0.04 -27.63 5.23
CA GLN A 232 -1.02 -27.15 4.34
C GLN A 232 -0.44 -26.74 2.98
N PRO A 233 0.03 -27.69 2.15
CA PRO A 233 0.60 -27.37 0.86
C PRO A 233 -0.43 -26.70 -0.05
N GLY A 234 -0.06 -25.59 -0.68
CA GLY A 234 -0.91 -24.87 -1.64
C GLY A 234 -1.89 -23.87 -1.02
N ALA A 235 -1.88 -23.68 0.31
CA ALA A 235 -2.71 -22.67 0.97
C ALA A 235 -2.46 -21.26 0.41
N ARG A 236 -1.20 -20.85 0.23
CA ARG A 236 -0.76 -19.58 -0.36
C ARG A 236 -1.36 -19.35 -1.75
N SER A 237 -1.41 -20.39 -2.59
CA SER A 237 -2.00 -20.31 -3.94
C SER A 237 -3.50 -20.01 -3.91
N THR A 238 -4.18 -20.37 -2.82
CA THR A 238 -5.64 -20.16 -2.65
C THR A 238 -5.98 -18.94 -1.79
N THR A 239 -5.04 -18.44 -0.98
CA THR A 239 -5.26 -17.29 -0.08
C THR A 239 -4.53 -16.03 -0.53
N THR A 240 -3.20 -16.08 -0.65
CA THR A 240 -2.36 -14.89 -0.79
C THR A 240 -2.11 -14.52 -2.25
N ALA A 241 -1.80 -15.50 -3.10
CA ALA A 241 -1.55 -15.26 -4.52
C ALA A 241 -2.74 -14.58 -5.25
N PRO A 242 -4.02 -14.97 -4.99
CA PRO A 242 -5.15 -14.27 -5.58
C PRO A 242 -5.28 -12.82 -5.09
N GLN A 243 -4.87 -12.51 -3.85
CA GLN A 243 -4.85 -11.14 -3.34
C GLN A 243 -3.77 -10.30 -4.00
N HIS A 244 -2.54 -10.81 -4.14
CA HIS A 244 -1.47 -10.14 -4.88
C HIS A 244 -1.91 -9.82 -6.32
N ALA A 245 -2.59 -10.76 -6.98
CA ALA A 245 -3.11 -10.56 -8.34
C ALA A 245 -4.08 -9.37 -8.47
N THR A 246 -4.76 -8.95 -7.39
CA THR A 246 -5.70 -7.82 -7.43
C THR A 246 -5.03 -6.46 -7.57
N PHE A 247 -3.79 -6.30 -7.07
CA PHE A 247 -3.10 -5.01 -7.07
C PHE A 247 -1.80 -4.99 -7.89
N LEU A 248 -1.16 -6.15 -8.13
CA LEU A 248 0.12 -6.22 -8.85
C LEU A 248 0.10 -5.56 -10.24
N PRO A 249 -0.93 -5.72 -11.11
CA PRO A 249 -0.95 -5.04 -12.40
C PRO A 249 -0.97 -3.51 -12.28
N GLY A 250 -1.74 -2.99 -11.32
CA GLY A 250 -1.81 -1.56 -11.05
C GLY A 250 -0.51 -1.03 -10.43
N LEU A 251 0.11 -1.78 -9.52
CA LEU A 251 1.41 -1.46 -8.94
C LEU A 251 2.50 -1.43 -10.03
N ALA A 252 2.51 -2.40 -10.95
CA ALA A 252 3.46 -2.42 -12.06
C ALA A 252 3.33 -1.20 -12.97
N THR A 253 2.09 -0.75 -13.21
CA THR A 253 1.80 0.47 -13.98
C THR A 253 2.31 1.71 -13.23
N PHE A 254 2.07 1.80 -11.92
CA PHE A 254 2.58 2.88 -11.08
C PHE A 254 4.11 2.91 -11.06
N THR A 255 4.76 1.76 -10.85
CA THR A 255 6.23 1.61 -10.88
C THR A 255 6.80 2.06 -12.22
N ALA A 256 6.17 1.67 -13.33
CA ALA A 256 6.60 2.09 -14.67
C ALA A 256 6.47 3.60 -14.88
N TYR A 257 5.38 4.22 -14.40
CA TYR A 257 5.18 5.66 -14.45
C TYR A 257 6.30 6.38 -13.69
N VAL A 258 6.46 6.10 -12.39
CA VAL A 258 7.43 6.83 -11.55
C VAL A 258 8.87 6.62 -12.02
N THR A 259 9.18 5.48 -12.64
CA THR A 259 10.52 5.19 -13.18
C THR A 259 10.82 5.96 -14.47
N ARG A 260 9.82 6.10 -15.37
CA ARG A 260 10.03 6.67 -16.71
C ARG A 260 9.77 8.17 -16.79
N THR A 261 8.86 8.68 -15.97
CA THR A 261 8.48 10.09 -15.98
C THR A 261 9.68 10.95 -15.57
N ILE A 262 10.01 11.93 -16.42
CA ILE A 262 10.90 13.03 -16.07
C ILE A 262 10.09 14.13 -15.36
N PRO A 263 10.74 14.98 -14.54
CA PRO A 263 10.02 15.99 -13.75
C PRO A 263 9.11 16.92 -14.56
N GLN A 264 9.50 17.27 -15.78
CA GLN A 264 8.76 18.15 -16.68
C GLN A 264 7.46 17.52 -17.20
N GLU A 265 7.37 16.19 -17.18
CA GLU A 265 6.20 15.41 -17.63
C GLU A 265 5.34 14.94 -16.45
N TYR A 266 5.71 15.30 -15.22
CA TYR A 266 4.98 14.91 -14.05
C TYR A 266 3.56 15.47 -14.07
N CYS A 267 2.58 14.61 -13.78
CA CYS A 267 1.19 15.01 -13.64
C CYS A 267 0.62 14.38 -12.37
N GLY A 268 0.36 15.23 -11.38
CA GLY A 268 -0.19 14.81 -10.09
C GLY A 268 -1.51 14.05 -10.19
N LEU A 269 -2.37 14.43 -11.14
CA LEU A 269 -3.63 13.73 -11.41
C LEU A 269 -3.39 12.33 -11.99
N THR A 270 -2.43 12.18 -12.90
CA THR A 270 -2.05 10.88 -13.46
C THR A 270 -1.49 9.96 -12.37
N LEU A 271 -0.59 10.45 -11.52
CA LEU A 271 -0.06 9.67 -10.40
C LEU A 271 -1.18 9.22 -9.44
N ARG A 272 -2.09 10.14 -9.07
CA ARG A 272 -3.22 9.84 -8.17
C ARG A 272 -4.17 8.80 -8.76
N ASN A 273 -4.39 8.85 -10.07
CA ASN A 273 -5.18 7.88 -10.82
C ASN A 273 -4.49 6.50 -10.94
N HIS A 274 -3.17 6.44 -10.87
CA HIS A 274 -2.46 5.17 -10.72
C HIS A 274 -2.62 4.62 -9.30
N LEU A 275 -2.42 5.45 -8.28
CA LEU A 275 -2.63 5.05 -6.88
C LEU A 275 -4.02 4.50 -6.63
N SER A 276 -5.08 5.18 -7.09
CA SER A 276 -6.47 4.76 -6.87
C SER A 276 -6.81 3.39 -7.46
N ARG A 277 -6.04 2.90 -8.44
CA ARG A 277 -6.25 1.59 -9.08
C ARG A 277 -5.70 0.42 -8.29
N PHE A 278 -4.63 0.59 -7.52
CA PHE A 278 -4.00 -0.53 -6.80
C PHE A 278 -4.01 -0.37 -5.28
N ALA A 279 -4.00 0.86 -4.77
CA ALA A 279 -3.91 1.15 -3.34
C ALA A 279 -5.03 0.48 -2.52
N PRO A 280 -6.32 0.50 -2.94
CA PRO A 280 -7.36 -0.19 -2.16
C PRO A 280 -7.12 -1.69 -2.02
N GLY A 281 -6.71 -2.36 -3.12
CA GLY A 281 -6.41 -3.80 -3.10
C GLY A 281 -5.17 -4.12 -2.28
N LEU A 282 -4.13 -3.30 -2.40
CA LEU A 282 -2.91 -3.42 -1.59
C LEU A 282 -3.21 -3.25 -0.10
N VAL A 283 -3.89 -2.16 0.29
CA VAL A 283 -4.22 -1.88 1.70
C VAL A 283 -5.07 -3.02 2.28
N GLN A 284 -6.07 -3.51 1.54
CA GLN A 284 -6.86 -4.65 1.99
C GLN A 284 -6.00 -5.90 2.19
N HIS A 285 -5.10 -6.20 1.25
CA HIS A 285 -4.17 -7.32 1.37
C HIS A 285 -3.29 -7.22 2.63
N LEU A 286 -2.69 -6.05 2.87
CA LEU A 286 -1.86 -5.79 4.05
C LEU A 286 -2.63 -5.98 5.36
N HIS A 287 -3.92 -5.60 5.41
CA HIS A 287 -4.77 -5.85 6.57
C HIS A 287 -5.14 -7.33 6.73
N ASP A 288 -5.52 -8.00 5.64
CA ASP A 288 -5.97 -9.40 5.64
C ASP A 288 -4.86 -10.38 6.03
N GLU A 289 -3.60 -10.01 5.86
CA GLU A 289 -2.47 -10.84 6.22
C GLU A 289 -2.24 -10.95 7.72
N ILE A 290 -2.51 -9.89 8.49
CA ILE A 290 -2.28 -9.84 9.93
C ILE A 290 -3.01 -10.97 10.68
N PRO A 291 -4.32 -11.20 10.50
CA PRO A 291 -4.99 -12.32 11.16
C PRO A 291 -4.46 -13.69 10.67
N ARG A 292 -3.94 -13.81 9.45
CA ARG A 292 -3.35 -15.06 8.95
C ARG A 292 -2.03 -15.37 9.65
N ILE A 293 -1.15 -14.38 9.76
CA ILE A 293 0.11 -14.49 10.52
C ILE A 293 -0.20 -14.80 11.99
N LEU A 294 -1.16 -14.10 12.59
CA LEU A 294 -1.56 -14.37 13.97
C LEU A 294 -2.05 -15.81 14.13
N SER A 295 -2.72 -16.36 13.11
CA SER A 295 -3.22 -17.74 13.07
C SER A 295 -2.11 -18.81 13.09
N MET A 296 -0.84 -18.41 12.93
CA MET A 296 0.33 -19.27 13.13
C MET A 296 0.54 -19.68 14.59
N TRP A 297 -0.33 -19.26 15.52
CA TRP A 297 -0.40 -19.85 16.86
C TRP A 297 -0.59 -21.38 16.85
N ARG A 298 -1.07 -21.93 15.72
CA ARG A 298 -1.22 -23.38 15.50
C ARG A 298 0.09 -24.11 15.20
N ALA A 299 1.14 -23.39 14.83
CA ALA A 299 2.45 -23.97 14.52
C ALA A 299 3.32 -24.10 15.79
N PRO A 300 4.27 -25.06 15.83
CA PRO A 300 5.23 -25.16 16.92
C PRO A 300 6.04 -23.87 17.10
N SER A 301 6.05 -23.31 18.32
CA SER A 301 6.66 -22.01 18.61
C SER A 301 8.15 -21.90 18.22
N PRO A 302 9.04 -22.88 18.52
CA PRO A 302 10.45 -22.76 18.18
C PRO A 302 10.70 -22.68 16.68
N ASP A 303 9.89 -23.38 15.89
CA ASP A 303 10.07 -23.43 14.44
C ASP A 303 9.48 -22.20 13.75
N LEU A 304 8.34 -21.69 14.25
CA LEU A 304 7.81 -20.40 13.83
C LEU A 304 8.82 -19.26 14.09
N ALA A 305 9.46 -19.26 15.27
CA ALA A 305 10.48 -18.25 15.60
C ALA A 305 11.69 -18.30 14.66
N LYS A 306 12.16 -19.50 14.30
CA LYS A 306 13.26 -19.68 13.33
C LYS A 306 12.87 -19.17 11.94
N VAL A 307 11.69 -19.56 11.44
CA VAL A 307 11.18 -19.10 10.15
C VAL A 307 11.08 -17.57 10.13
N TRP A 308 10.51 -16.98 11.18
CA TRP A 308 10.38 -15.53 11.28
C TRP A 308 11.75 -14.83 11.27
N ALA A 309 12.72 -15.32 12.03
CA ALA A 309 14.05 -14.74 12.09
C ALA A 309 14.78 -14.72 10.73
N VAL A 310 14.57 -15.76 9.91
CA VAL A 310 15.13 -15.79 8.54
C VAL A 310 14.41 -14.80 7.64
N ALA A 311 13.07 -14.77 7.67
CA ALA A 311 12.28 -13.82 6.87
C ALA A 311 12.64 -12.37 7.22
N ASP A 312 12.75 -12.06 8.50
CA ASP A 312 13.14 -10.76 9.03
C ASP A 312 14.58 -10.37 8.62
N LYS A 313 15.52 -11.32 8.62
CA LYS A 313 16.87 -11.11 8.07
C LYS A 313 16.84 -10.83 6.56
N MET A 314 16.02 -11.54 5.80
CA MET A 314 15.85 -11.30 4.37
C MET A 314 15.18 -9.94 4.10
N GLY A 315 14.16 -9.58 4.86
CA GLY A 315 13.47 -8.29 4.77
C GLY A 315 14.39 -7.10 5.05
N ARG A 316 15.31 -7.24 6.01
CA ARG A 316 16.37 -6.23 6.28
C ARG A 316 17.46 -6.16 5.23
N SER A 317 17.62 -7.18 4.38
CA SER A 317 18.57 -7.09 3.29
C SER A 317 18.12 -6.05 2.28
N ALA A 318 19.06 -5.40 1.60
CA ALA A 318 18.73 -4.22 0.79
C ALA A 318 17.83 -4.52 -0.41
N GLY A 319 17.57 -5.79 -0.77
CA GLY A 319 16.53 -6.14 -1.75
C GLY A 319 16.70 -5.55 -3.15
N GLY A 320 17.92 -5.12 -3.50
CA GLY A 320 18.21 -4.34 -4.71
C GLY A 320 18.10 -2.81 -4.55
N SER A 321 17.53 -2.32 -3.44
CA SER A 321 17.61 -0.91 -3.02
C SER A 321 18.99 -0.60 -2.44
N SER A 322 19.34 0.69 -2.40
CA SER A 322 20.56 1.13 -1.74
C SER A 322 20.48 0.95 -0.22
N LEU A 323 21.60 0.59 0.43
CA LEU A 323 21.75 0.61 1.89
C LEU A 323 21.48 1.99 2.51
N TRP A 324 21.42 3.03 1.68
CA TRP A 324 21.09 4.41 2.07
C TRP A 324 19.61 4.76 1.90
N GLU A 325 18.83 3.99 1.14
CA GLU A 325 17.46 4.36 0.80
C GLU A 325 16.47 3.58 1.67
N ALA A 326 16.60 2.25 1.73
CA ALA A 326 15.63 1.43 2.46
C ALA A 326 15.61 1.70 3.97
N PRO A 327 16.75 1.71 4.69
CA PRO A 327 16.74 2.00 6.12
C PRO A 327 16.24 3.42 6.42
N THR A 328 16.50 4.36 5.52
CA THR A 328 16.12 5.77 5.69
C THR A 328 14.63 5.98 5.51
N MET A 329 14.03 5.34 4.50
CA MET A 329 12.58 5.33 4.32
C MET A 329 11.89 4.67 5.53
N VAL A 330 12.42 3.56 6.05
CA VAL A 330 11.90 2.93 7.26
C VAL A 330 11.87 3.91 8.43
N LEU A 331 12.99 4.57 8.71
CA LEU A 331 13.06 5.53 9.80
C LEU A 331 12.10 6.72 9.59
N ALA A 332 11.90 7.17 8.36
CA ALA A 332 11.09 8.35 8.05
C ALA A 332 9.57 8.06 7.90
N CYS A 333 9.15 6.80 7.75
CA CYS A 333 7.73 6.39 7.66
C CYS A 333 7.22 5.65 8.91
N VAL A 334 8.04 5.50 9.97
CA VAL A 334 7.64 4.83 11.22
C VAL A 334 7.20 5.85 12.27
N ASP A 335 6.05 5.59 12.88
CA ASP A 335 5.52 6.31 14.03
C ASP A 335 5.97 5.65 15.33
N ARG A 336 6.67 6.41 16.18
CA ARG A 336 7.19 5.93 17.46
C ARG A 336 6.21 6.07 18.62
N GLU A 337 5.13 6.80 18.41
CA GLU A 337 4.09 7.02 19.43
C GLU A 337 2.88 6.11 19.20
N MET A 338 2.87 5.36 18.10
CA MET A 338 1.82 4.40 17.81
C MET A 338 1.73 3.34 18.89
N ILE A 339 0.54 3.23 19.48
CA ILE A 339 0.15 2.16 20.38
C ILE A 339 -0.70 1.16 19.60
N MET A 340 -0.29 -0.11 19.61
CA MET A 340 -1.02 -1.22 19.01
C MET A 340 -1.26 -2.28 20.09
N ASP A 341 -2.51 -2.69 20.27
CA ASP A 341 -2.89 -3.71 21.25
C ASP A 341 -2.40 -3.40 22.69
N GLY A 342 -2.45 -2.12 23.07
CA GLY A 342 -2.02 -1.64 24.38
C GLY A 342 -0.51 -1.57 24.59
N LYS A 343 0.30 -1.81 23.55
CA LYS A 343 1.76 -1.74 23.59
C LYS A 343 2.29 -0.70 22.63
N LEU A 344 3.35 -0.01 23.03
CA LEU A 344 4.10 0.87 22.14
C LEU A 344 4.76 0.03 21.04
N CYS A 345 4.58 0.44 19.79
CA CYS A 345 5.28 -0.13 18.65
C CYS A 345 6.80 0.08 18.79
N ASP A 346 7.59 -0.97 18.51
CA ASP A 346 9.05 -1.00 18.71
C ASP A 346 9.85 -1.26 17.41
N PHE A 347 9.21 -1.19 16.26
CA PHE A 347 9.85 -1.33 14.94
C PHE A 347 10.45 0.01 14.44
N PRO A 348 11.61 0.01 13.76
CA PRO A 348 12.57 -1.08 13.72
C PRO A 348 13.21 -1.28 15.10
N HIS A 349 13.45 -2.52 15.50
CA HIS A 349 14.04 -2.81 16.80
C HIS A 349 15.53 -2.44 16.80
N MET A 350 15.85 -1.25 17.33
CA MET A 350 17.22 -0.78 17.45
C MET A 350 17.41 0.12 18.68
N PRO A 351 18.57 0.07 19.36
CA PRO A 351 18.84 0.94 20.49
C PRO A 351 18.74 2.41 20.09
N ARG A 352 18.06 3.24 20.91
CA ARG A 352 17.82 4.66 20.62
C ARG A 352 19.07 5.46 20.18
N PRO A 353 20.27 5.26 20.77
CA PRO A 353 21.47 5.96 20.29
C PRO A 353 21.88 5.57 18.87
N VAL A 354 21.77 4.28 18.53
CA VAL A 354 22.05 3.76 17.19
C VAL A 354 21.04 4.32 16.20
N GLU A 355 19.78 4.38 16.58
CA GLU A 355 18.73 4.96 15.74
C GLU A 355 18.94 6.46 15.52
N LEU A 356 19.25 7.21 16.57
CA LEU A 356 19.53 8.64 16.46
C LEU A 356 20.72 8.92 15.54
N LEU A 357 21.77 8.11 15.66
CA LEU A 357 22.93 8.19 14.77
C LEU A 357 22.56 7.84 13.32
N ALA A 358 21.81 6.74 13.12
CA ALA A 358 21.34 6.33 11.80
C ALA A 358 20.50 7.45 11.17
N ARG A 359 19.54 8.02 11.89
CA ARG A 359 18.74 9.16 11.43
C ARG A 359 19.60 10.35 11.03
N LYS A 360 20.62 10.71 11.83
CA LYS A 360 21.51 11.85 11.53
C LYS A 360 22.45 11.62 10.34
N VAL A 361 22.88 10.39 10.12
CA VAL A 361 23.82 10.04 9.03
C VAL A 361 23.07 9.82 7.74
N LEU A 362 22.03 8.98 7.79
CA LEU A 362 21.24 8.58 6.64
C LEU A 362 20.41 9.73 6.07
N SER A 363 19.88 10.62 6.92
CA SER A 363 19.06 11.76 6.46
C SER A 363 19.80 12.72 5.54
N ARG A 364 21.13 12.78 5.61
CA ARG A 364 21.96 13.69 4.80
C ARG A 364 21.98 13.28 3.35
N ARG A 365 21.96 11.97 3.10
CA ARG A 365 21.98 11.40 1.76
C ARG A 365 20.54 11.39 1.23
N HIS A 366 20.30 11.99 0.07
CA HIS A 366 18.94 12.20 -0.47
C HIS A 366 18.04 13.05 0.45
N ALA A 367 18.60 14.03 1.17
CA ALA A 367 17.86 14.89 2.10
C ALA A 367 16.62 15.55 1.46
N ASP A 368 16.71 15.87 0.18
CA ASP A 368 15.63 16.40 -0.65
C ASP A 368 14.47 15.42 -0.83
N VAL A 369 14.74 14.12 -0.90
CA VAL A 369 13.74 13.05 -1.05
C VAL A 369 12.95 12.86 0.25
N TRP A 370 13.60 12.98 1.41
CA TRP A 370 12.96 12.68 2.70
C TRP A 370 11.98 13.75 3.19
N ARG A 371 11.86 14.89 2.48
CA ARG A 371 10.85 15.91 2.78
C ARG A 371 9.41 15.39 2.58
N PHE A 372 9.24 14.36 1.76
CA PHE A 372 7.96 13.71 1.46
C PHE A 372 7.63 12.57 2.41
N ALA A 373 8.46 12.31 3.42
CA ALA A 373 8.19 11.26 4.38
C ALA A 373 7.23 11.76 5.48
N PRO A 374 6.36 10.88 6.02
CA PRO A 374 5.45 11.16 7.14
C PRO A 374 6.06 11.85 8.35
N PHE A 375 7.30 11.51 8.69
CA PHE A 375 8.00 12.03 9.86
C PHE A 375 9.30 12.71 9.46
N GLY A 376 9.65 13.76 10.20
CA GLY A 376 11.01 14.28 10.22
C GLY A 376 11.96 13.32 10.94
N PHE A 377 13.27 13.47 10.69
CA PHE A 377 14.29 12.70 11.42
C PHE A 377 14.46 13.11 12.88
N ASP A 378 13.85 14.22 13.27
CA ASP A 378 13.58 14.64 14.65
C ASP A 378 12.43 13.87 15.31
N GLY A 379 11.66 13.10 14.53
CA GLY A 379 10.49 12.35 15.00
C GLY A 379 9.18 13.12 14.89
N VAL A 380 9.19 14.37 14.41
CA VAL A 380 7.98 15.19 14.31
C VAL A 380 7.14 14.71 13.12
N ARG A 381 5.86 14.41 13.36
CA ARG A 381 4.88 14.08 12.31
C ARG A 381 4.62 15.30 11.44
N ARG A 382 4.67 15.14 10.11
CA ARG A 382 4.53 16.24 9.15
C ARG A 382 3.07 16.54 8.83
N VAL A 383 2.72 17.82 8.84
CA VAL A 383 1.42 18.32 8.41
C VAL A 383 1.34 18.44 6.89
N VAL A 384 0.14 18.32 6.33
CA VAL A 384 -0.07 18.57 4.88
C VAL A 384 0.23 20.03 4.59
N PRO A 385 1.10 20.35 3.61
CA PRO A 385 1.32 21.73 3.22
C PRO A 385 0.01 22.38 2.75
N PRO A 386 -0.27 23.64 3.14
CA PRO A 386 -1.47 24.32 2.67
C PRO A 386 -1.43 24.37 1.14
N VAL A 387 -2.55 24.04 0.50
CA VAL A 387 -2.70 24.23 -0.94
C VAL A 387 -2.50 25.72 -1.19
N GLN A 388 -1.40 26.09 -1.85
CA GLN A 388 -1.18 27.48 -2.23
C GLN A 388 -2.32 27.87 -3.16
N GLY A 389 -3.32 28.55 -2.61
CA GLY A 389 -4.43 29.09 -3.37
C GLY A 389 -3.84 29.91 -4.50
N GLY A 390 -4.08 29.47 -5.73
CA GLY A 390 -3.65 30.20 -6.91
C GLY A 390 -4.06 31.66 -6.71
N ARG A 391 -3.07 32.56 -6.75
CA ARG A 391 -3.37 33.98 -6.94
C ARG A 391 -4.23 34.04 -8.19
N ARG A 392 -5.54 34.27 -8.00
CA ARG A 392 -6.41 34.72 -9.07
C ARG A 392 -5.74 35.97 -9.63
N ARG A 393 -5.16 35.84 -10.82
CA ARG A 393 -4.83 36.97 -11.68
C ARG A 393 -5.91 37.05 -12.73
#